data_AF-A0AAD6HBE1-F1
#
_entry.id   AF-A0AAD6HBE1-F1
#
_cell.length_a   1.000
_cell.length_b   1.000
_cell.length_c   1.000
_cell.angle_alpha   90.00
_cell.angle_beta   90.00
_cell.angle_gamma   90.00
#
_symmetry.space_group_name_H-M   'P 1'
#
loop_
_entity.id
_entity.type
_entity.pdbx_description
1 polymer ?
#
loop_
_entity_poly.entity_id
_entity_poly.type
_entity_poly.pdbx_seq_one_letter_code
_entity_poly.pdbx_strand_id
1 'polypeptide(L)'
;MELIVIAVLMLGSEDNCLGIDFGGQATRYDQLLGLRDGFNRTALKSFEASLHFLTDDECLDIISSPDLLVWTYIGNLCSIIASQLELYRCQWRIRFEPYAKTSVAYGDSEHRERIRNLASTYSLQLRYLKLSLDNMRRLITKGKDDGDKLCTSYVETLAADFEYFVLELESLHLLCNEFLKDQVSKISLQEARISMSEAQDLKRLSYVGFVFAPLSLACSFFSVNVHELNGTTTPLWVFIVTSLGILSFSISVVALSRSGRVLSFLNSFLDGMTALWLPCLARVRNQPDRPGNSNPQAQHSKPPTDFYQNALPGVELEDLYVETRAN
;
A
#
# COMPACT_ATOMS: atom_id res chain seq x y z
N MET A 1 -24.07 -41.15 5.94
CA MET A 1 -22.62 -41.45 5.78
C MET A 1 -22.00 -40.84 4.53
N GLU A 2 -22.54 -41.04 3.31
CA GLU A 2 -21.92 -40.45 2.09
C GLU A 2 -21.79 -38.92 2.11
N LEU A 3 -22.78 -38.21 2.69
CA LEU A 3 -22.72 -36.75 2.85
C LEU A 3 -21.55 -36.27 3.73
N ILE A 4 -21.21 -37.02 4.78
CA ILE A 4 -20.11 -36.69 5.71
C ILE A 4 -18.76 -36.94 5.02
N VAL A 5 -18.64 -38.06 4.30
CA VAL A 5 -17.42 -38.38 3.54
C VAL A 5 -17.20 -37.38 2.40
N ILE A 6 -18.26 -36.93 1.72
CA ILE A 6 -18.18 -35.86 0.70
C ILE A 6 -17.83 -34.51 1.33
N ALA A 7 -18.37 -34.17 2.51
CA ALA A 7 -18.01 -32.94 3.22
C ALA A 7 -16.54 -32.96 3.67
N VAL A 8 -16.01 -34.12 4.05
CA VAL A 8 -14.60 -34.30 4.46
C VAL A 8 -13.66 -34.37 3.27
N LEU A 9 -14.05 -35.01 2.17
CA LEU A 9 -13.31 -34.96 0.93
C LEU A 9 -13.35 -33.56 0.32
N MET A 10 -14.46 -32.83 0.48
CA MET A 10 -14.53 -31.40 0.15
C MET A 10 -13.59 -30.62 1.05
N LEU A 11 -13.65 -30.74 2.38
CA LEU A 11 -12.75 -30.05 3.33
C LEU A 11 -11.27 -30.43 3.15
N GLY A 12 -10.95 -31.67 2.82
CA GLY A 12 -9.60 -32.16 2.56
C GLY A 12 -9.10 -31.85 1.13
N SER A 13 -10.00 -31.63 0.17
CA SER A 13 -9.64 -31.07 -1.15
C SER A 13 -9.57 -29.54 -1.13
N GLU A 14 -10.38 -28.92 -0.27
CA GLU A 14 -10.43 -27.50 0.09
C GLU A 14 -9.42 -27.14 1.20
N ASP A 15 -8.63 -28.10 1.68
CA ASP A 15 -7.49 -27.85 2.55
C ASP A 15 -6.43 -26.99 1.81
N ASN A 16 -6.40 -27.06 0.47
CA ASN A 16 -5.71 -26.08 -0.39
C ASN A 16 -6.49 -24.77 -0.56
N CYS A 17 -7.80 -24.76 -0.36
CA CYS A 17 -8.66 -23.59 -0.52
C CYS A 17 -8.65 -22.67 0.69
N LEU A 18 -8.35 -23.12 1.91
CA LEU A 18 -8.12 -22.19 3.04
C LEU A 18 -6.84 -21.34 2.89
N GLY A 19 -6.10 -21.46 1.78
CA GLY A 19 -4.78 -20.84 1.64
C GLY A 19 -3.77 -21.50 2.57
N ILE A 20 -3.89 -22.82 2.75
CA ILE A 20 -2.93 -23.64 3.45
C ILE A 20 -2.37 -24.63 2.43
N ASP A 21 -1.54 -24.14 1.51
CA ASP A 21 -0.88 -25.01 0.55
C ASP A 21 0.14 -25.90 1.29
N PHE A 22 -0.19 -27.19 1.41
CA PHE A 22 0.65 -28.21 2.03
C PHE A 22 1.68 -28.82 1.07
N GLY A 23 1.69 -28.38 -0.20
CA GLY A 23 2.67 -28.79 -1.19
C GLY A 23 4.08 -28.37 -0.79
N GLY A 24 5.08 -29.22 -1.05
CA GLY A 24 6.49 -28.90 -0.80
C GLY A 24 7.02 -27.69 -1.58
N GLN A 25 6.21 -27.10 -2.47
CA GLN A 25 6.53 -25.90 -3.26
C GLN A 25 5.69 -24.66 -2.90
N ALA A 26 4.80 -24.76 -1.91
CA ALA A 26 4.00 -23.63 -1.44
C ALA A 26 4.91 -22.45 -1.09
N THR A 27 4.64 -21.26 -1.64
CA THR A 27 5.47 -20.11 -1.30
C THR A 27 5.17 -19.64 0.12
N ARG A 28 6.16 -19.02 0.77
CA ARG A 28 6.10 -18.58 2.18
C ARG A 28 4.95 -17.61 2.50
N TYR A 29 4.29 -17.08 1.48
CA TYR A 29 3.17 -16.14 1.56
C TYR A 29 1.81 -16.82 1.35
N ASP A 30 1.78 -18.05 0.83
CA ASP A 30 0.58 -18.84 0.53
C ASP A 30 0.19 -19.77 1.68
N GLN A 31 0.93 -19.75 2.78
CA GLN A 31 0.61 -20.51 3.98
C GLN A 31 0.07 -19.57 5.05
N LEU A 32 -1.17 -19.83 5.47
CA LEU A 32 -1.85 -19.20 6.60
C LEU A 32 -1.03 -19.23 7.91
N LEU A 33 -0.10 -20.19 7.97
CA LEU A 33 0.98 -20.31 8.94
C LEU A 33 2.33 -20.01 8.27
N GLY A 34 2.58 -18.75 7.93
CA GLY A 34 3.92 -18.24 7.69
C GLY A 34 4.74 -18.28 8.99
N LEU A 35 4.99 -19.49 9.52
CA LEU A 35 5.92 -19.74 10.60
C LEU A 35 7.28 -19.31 10.10
N ARG A 36 7.63 -18.08 10.49
CA ARG A 36 8.82 -17.35 10.08
C ARG A 36 10.11 -18.15 10.36
N ASP A 37 10.07 -19.15 11.24
CA ASP A 37 11.21 -20.00 11.56
C ASP A 37 10.80 -21.49 11.69
N GLY A 38 11.07 -22.29 10.65
CA GLY A 38 11.37 -23.73 10.72
C GLY A 38 10.32 -24.73 11.27
N PHE A 39 9.23 -24.28 11.89
CA PHE A 39 8.20 -25.16 12.44
C PHE A 39 7.09 -25.39 11.41
N ASN A 40 7.26 -26.41 10.56
CA ASN A 40 6.17 -26.94 9.72
C ASN A 40 5.16 -27.68 10.61
N ARG A 41 4.34 -26.98 11.39
CA ARG A 41 3.12 -27.54 11.99
C ARG A 41 1.93 -27.17 11.11
N THR A 42 1.65 -28.00 10.14
CA THR A 42 0.45 -27.94 9.30
C THR A 42 -0.78 -28.36 10.13
N ALA A 43 -1.99 -27.93 9.74
CA ALA A 43 -3.22 -28.40 10.39
C ALA A 43 -3.30 -29.94 10.36
N LEU A 44 -2.89 -30.53 9.24
CA LEU A 44 -2.70 -31.97 9.09
C LEU A 44 -1.75 -32.57 10.14
N LYS A 45 -0.57 -31.99 10.37
CA LYS A 45 0.36 -32.49 11.40
C LYS A 45 -0.16 -32.30 12.82
N SER A 46 -0.92 -31.24 13.07
CA SER A 46 -1.59 -31.07 14.35
C SER A 46 -2.63 -32.15 14.56
N PHE A 47 -3.39 -32.48 13.51
CA PHE A 47 -4.35 -33.58 13.51
C PHE A 47 -3.66 -34.93 13.67
N GLU A 48 -2.59 -35.21 12.93
CA GLU A 48 -1.76 -36.42 13.10
C GLU A 48 -1.24 -36.55 14.53
N ALA A 49 -0.74 -35.45 15.11
CA ALA A 49 -0.32 -35.42 16.50
C ALA A 49 -1.49 -35.74 17.44
N SER A 50 -2.68 -35.16 17.22
CA SER A 50 -3.88 -35.49 17.98
C SER A 50 -4.29 -36.96 17.84
N LEU A 51 -4.14 -37.55 16.65
CA LEU A 51 -4.40 -38.99 16.44
C LEU A 51 -3.43 -39.86 17.25
N HIS A 52 -2.17 -39.44 17.39
CA HIS A 52 -1.19 -40.15 18.22
C HIS A 52 -1.49 -40.09 19.73
N PHE A 53 -2.34 -39.16 20.18
CA PHE A 53 -2.76 -39.06 21.58
C PHE A 53 -4.08 -39.77 21.88
N LEU A 54 -4.72 -40.39 20.88
CA LEU A 54 -5.93 -41.16 21.09
C LEU A 54 -5.63 -42.44 21.88
N THR A 55 -6.52 -42.75 22.81
CA THR A 55 -6.51 -44.00 23.57
C THR A 55 -7.02 -45.17 22.71
N ASP A 56 -6.70 -46.41 23.12
CA ASP A 56 -7.15 -47.61 22.40
C ASP A 56 -8.69 -47.69 22.32
N ASP A 57 -9.38 -47.25 23.37
CA ASP A 57 -10.85 -47.21 23.40
C ASP A 57 -11.42 -46.19 22.39
N GLU A 58 -10.85 -44.99 22.30
CA GLU A 58 -11.24 -44.00 21.29
C GLU A 58 -10.96 -44.47 19.87
N CYS A 59 -9.88 -45.24 19.67
CA CYS A 59 -9.58 -45.85 18.37
C CYS A 59 -10.63 -46.89 17.98
N LEU A 60 -11.11 -47.70 18.92
CA LEU A 60 -12.19 -48.67 18.68
C LEU A 60 -13.54 -47.96 18.39
N ASP A 61 -13.81 -46.85 19.07
CA ASP A 61 -14.99 -46.02 18.80
C ASP A 61 -14.92 -45.40 17.40
N ILE A 62 -13.75 -44.92 16.97
CA ILE A 62 -13.52 -44.39 15.62
C ILE A 62 -13.69 -45.48 14.55
N ILE A 63 -13.17 -46.70 14.79
CA ILE A 63 -13.34 -47.83 13.87
C ILE A 63 -14.83 -48.21 13.76
N SER A 64 -15.57 -48.09 14.85
CA SER A 64 -17.00 -48.39 14.89
C SER A 64 -17.85 -47.29 14.24
N SER A 65 -17.42 -46.03 14.35
CA SER A 65 -18.14 -44.83 13.90
C SER A 65 -17.17 -43.85 13.22
N PRO A 66 -16.95 -43.95 11.89
CA PRO A 66 -15.96 -43.14 11.18
C PRO A 66 -16.31 -41.64 11.13
N ASP A 67 -17.56 -41.27 11.40
CA ASP A 67 -18.02 -39.90 11.60
C ASP A 67 -17.33 -39.22 12.79
N LEU A 68 -16.96 -39.97 13.83
CA LEU A 68 -16.25 -39.42 14.98
C LEU A 68 -14.85 -38.88 14.60
N LEU A 69 -14.19 -39.51 13.61
CA LEU A 69 -12.92 -39.06 13.07
C LEU A 69 -13.05 -37.69 12.40
N VAL A 70 -14.14 -37.51 11.66
CA VAL A 70 -14.46 -36.28 10.94
C VAL A 70 -14.70 -35.14 11.92
N TRP A 71 -15.50 -35.39 12.96
CA TRP A 71 -15.76 -34.40 13.99
C TRP A 71 -14.50 -34.03 14.77
N THR A 72 -13.64 -35.01 15.05
CA THR A 72 -12.34 -34.76 15.67
C THR A 72 -11.46 -33.87 14.79
N TYR A 73 -11.42 -34.12 13.48
CA TYR A 73 -10.69 -33.28 12.53
C TYR A 73 -11.25 -31.85 12.49
N ILE A 74 -12.57 -31.71 12.33
CA ILE A 74 -13.24 -30.41 12.24
C ILE A 74 -13.06 -29.61 13.54
N GLY A 75 -13.19 -30.25 14.70
CA GLY A 75 -12.98 -29.60 16.00
C GLY A 75 -11.55 -29.06 16.14
N ASN A 76 -10.56 -29.85 15.71
CA ASN A 76 -9.16 -29.40 15.68
C ASN A 76 -8.96 -28.21 14.71
N LEU A 77 -9.59 -28.26 13.52
CA LEU A 77 -9.55 -27.15 12.57
C LEU A 77 -10.14 -25.86 13.17
N CYS A 78 -11.30 -25.95 13.82
CA CYS A 78 -11.94 -24.80 14.47
C CYS A 78 -11.05 -24.21 15.57
N SER A 79 -10.40 -25.05 16.38
CA SER A 79 -9.45 -24.61 17.41
C SER A 79 -8.24 -23.88 16.83
N ILE A 80 -7.73 -24.34 15.68
CA ILE A 80 -6.64 -23.69 14.95
C ILE A 80 -7.09 -22.32 14.43
N ILE A 81 -8.26 -22.25 13.79
CA ILE A 81 -8.83 -20.99 13.26
C ILE A 81 -9.05 -19.99 14.40
N ALA A 82 -9.64 -20.42 15.52
CA ALA A 82 -9.86 -19.59 16.70
C ALA A 82 -8.54 -19.05 17.27
N SER A 83 -7.54 -19.91 17.39
CA SER A 83 -6.20 -19.54 17.87
C SER A 83 -5.54 -18.51 16.94
N GLN A 84 -5.69 -18.70 15.63
CA GLN A 84 -5.15 -17.79 14.64
C GLN A 84 -5.82 -16.41 14.69
N LEU A 85 -7.14 -16.38 14.86
CA LEU A 85 -7.91 -15.15 14.97
C LEU A 85 -7.49 -14.36 16.23
N GLU A 86 -7.27 -15.05 17.34
CA GLU A 86 -6.72 -14.44 18.55
C GLU A 86 -5.30 -13.89 18.35
N LEU A 87 -4.45 -14.59 17.60
CA LEU A 87 -3.13 -14.08 17.23
C LEU A 87 -3.24 -12.82 16.38
N TYR A 88 -4.14 -12.78 15.41
CA TYR A 88 -4.40 -11.59 14.59
C TYR A 88 -4.89 -10.41 15.42
N ARG A 89 -5.83 -10.66 16.34
CA ARG A 89 -6.32 -9.64 17.28
C ARG A 89 -5.20 -9.12 18.19
N CYS A 90 -4.37 -10.01 18.72
CA CYS A 90 -3.22 -9.62 19.55
C CYS A 90 -2.18 -8.85 18.74
N GLN A 91 -1.87 -9.28 17.52
CA GLN A 91 -0.96 -8.59 16.63
C GLN A 91 -1.46 -7.18 16.33
N TRP A 92 -2.75 -7.04 16.05
CA TRP A 92 -3.39 -5.76 15.83
C TRP A 92 -3.27 -4.82 17.03
N ARG A 93 -3.69 -5.30 18.20
CA ARG A 93 -3.64 -4.56 19.47
C ARG A 93 -2.22 -4.12 19.84
N ILE A 94 -1.23 -4.99 19.67
CA ILE A 94 0.16 -4.70 20.07
C ILE A 94 0.86 -3.80 19.04
N ARG A 95 0.68 -4.05 17.74
CA ARG A 95 1.49 -3.40 16.70
C ARG A 95 0.86 -2.16 16.08
N PHE A 96 -0.46 -2.09 15.98
CA PHE A 96 -1.12 -1.06 15.17
C PHE A 96 -1.99 -0.13 16.00
N GLU A 97 -2.70 -0.64 17.01
CA GLU A 97 -3.57 0.19 17.87
C GLU A 97 -2.85 1.41 18.50
N PRO A 98 -1.60 1.32 18.99
CA PRO A 98 -0.90 2.48 19.55
C PRO A 98 -0.72 3.61 18.53
N TYR A 99 -0.59 3.27 17.24
CA TYR A 99 -0.34 4.23 16.17
C TYR A 99 -1.61 4.76 15.54
N ALA A 100 -2.74 4.05 15.68
CA ALA A 100 -4.04 4.57 15.29
C ALA A 100 -4.38 5.85 16.07
N LYS A 101 -3.97 5.91 17.34
CA LYS A 101 -4.26 7.04 18.25
C LYS A 101 -3.26 8.19 18.13
N THR A 102 -2.14 8.02 17.44
CA THR A 102 -1.13 9.08 17.29
C THR A 102 -1.37 9.90 16.03
N SER A 103 -1.01 11.18 16.07
CA SER A 103 -1.08 12.10 14.92
C SER A 103 0.06 11.92 13.92
N VAL A 104 1.01 11.03 14.19
CA VAL A 104 2.19 10.79 13.37
C VAL A 104 1.88 9.69 12.36
N ALA A 105 2.31 9.88 11.11
CA ALA A 105 2.23 8.84 10.09
C ALA A 105 2.98 7.59 10.55
N TYR A 106 2.33 6.43 10.44
CA TYR A 106 2.84 5.15 10.87
C TYR A 106 3.96 4.67 9.95
N GLY A 107 5.15 4.52 10.55
CA GLY A 107 6.27 3.77 10.02
C GLY A 107 6.77 4.24 8.64
N ASP A 108 7.70 3.44 8.11
CA ASP A 108 8.13 3.56 6.72
C ASP A 108 7.08 2.92 5.77
N SER A 109 7.19 3.22 4.48
CA SER A 109 6.50 2.57 3.36
C SER A 109 6.40 1.05 3.50
N GLU A 110 7.48 0.39 3.93
CA GLU A 110 7.51 -1.06 4.16
C GLU A 110 6.49 -1.52 5.22
N HIS A 111 6.33 -0.75 6.30
CA HIS A 111 5.39 -1.10 7.37
C HIS A 111 3.95 -1.00 6.89
N ARG A 112 3.65 0.00 6.05
CA ARG A 112 2.32 0.17 5.44
C ARG A 112 2.01 -0.93 4.43
N GLU A 113 3.00 -1.33 3.65
CA GLU A 113 2.85 -2.43 2.71
C GLU A 113 2.57 -3.75 3.43
N ARG A 114 3.23 -4.01 4.57
CA ARG A 114 2.92 -5.16 5.42
C ARG A 114 1.47 -5.16 5.91
N ILE A 115 0.91 -4.01 6.27
CA ILE A 115 -0.50 -3.90 6.69
C ILE A 115 -1.43 -4.13 5.50
N ARG A 116 -1.09 -3.60 4.32
CA ARG A 116 -1.85 -3.79 3.09
C ARG A 116 -1.89 -5.27 2.69
N ASN A 117 -0.76 -5.96 2.80
CA ASN A 117 -0.67 -7.40 2.60
C ASN A 117 -1.51 -8.16 3.65
N LEU A 118 -1.45 -7.76 4.92
CA LEU A 118 -2.26 -8.35 6.00
C LEU A 118 -3.77 -8.19 5.75
N ALA A 119 -4.22 -7.00 5.34
CA ALA A 119 -5.62 -6.75 4.94
C ALA A 119 -6.04 -7.64 3.76
N SER A 120 -5.17 -7.80 2.76
CA SER A 120 -5.40 -8.68 1.61
C SER A 120 -5.47 -10.16 2.03
N THR A 121 -4.67 -10.58 3.00
CA THR A 121 -4.76 -11.94 3.55
C THR A 121 -6.08 -12.14 4.28
N TYR A 122 -6.54 -11.17 5.09
CA TYR A 122 -7.82 -11.26 5.80
C TYR A 122 -9.01 -11.31 4.85
N SER A 123 -9.02 -10.52 3.78
CA SER A 123 -10.11 -10.57 2.81
C SER A 123 -10.19 -11.91 2.08
N LEU A 124 -9.03 -12.50 1.76
CA LEU A 124 -8.94 -13.83 1.17
C LEU A 124 -9.50 -14.89 2.12
N GLN A 125 -9.07 -14.89 3.38
CA GLN A 125 -9.55 -15.82 4.41
C GLN A 125 -11.04 -15.69 4.68
N LEU A 126 -11.54 -14.46 4.74
CA LEU A 126 -12.96 -14.18 4.91
C LEU A 126 -13.79 -14.77 3.79
N ARG A 127 -13.33 -14.66 2.53
CA ARG A 127 -13.99 -15.25 1.37
C ARG A 127 -14.12 -16.77 1.51
N TYR A 128 -13.05 -17.44 1.95
CA TYR A 128 -13.07 -18.88 2.13
C TYR A 128 -13.98 -19.32 3.28
N LEU A 129 -13.89 -18.66 4.45
CA LEU A 129 -14.78 -18.94 5.58
C LEU A 129 -16.27 -18.77 5.21
N LYS A 130 -16.60 -17.70 4.47
CA LYS A 130 -17.96 -17.47 3.97
C LYS A 130 -18.42 -18.60 3.03
N LEU A 131 -17.56 -19.03 2.11
CA LEU A 131 -17.87 -20.15 1.20
C LEU A 131 -18.10 -21.47 1.97
N SER A 132 -17.25 -21.78 2.94
CA SER A 132 -17.41 -22.97 3.79
C SER A 132 -18.71 -22.91 4.59
N LEU A 133 -19.05 -21.75 5.16
CA LEU A 133 -20.31 -21.53 5.87
C LEU A 133 -21.53 -21.73 4.96
N ASP A 134 -21.50 -21.19 3.74
CA ASP A 134 -22.58 -21.37 2.76
C ASP A 134 -22.75 -22.85 2.37
N ASN A 135 -21.64 -23.58 2.20
CA ASN A 135 -21.67 -25.01 1.95
C ASN A 135 -22.28 -25.77 3.13
N MET A 136 -21.90 -25.45 4.38
CA MET A 136 -22.51 -26.05 5.58
C MET A 136 -24.00 -25.74 5.68
N ARG A 137 -24.42 -24.50 5.43
CA ARG A 137 -25.84 -24.12 5.41
C ARG A 137 -26.63 -24.91 4.38
N ARG A 138 -26.08 -25.14 3.18
CA ARG A 138 -26.71 -26.00 2.15
C ARG A 138 -26.81 -27.46 2.58
N LEU A 139 -25.86 -27.95 3.37
CA LEU A 139 -25.91 -29.30 3.93
C LEU A 139 -26.98 -29.41 5.01
N ILE A 140 -27.11 -28.41 5.90
CA ILE A 140 -28.17 -28.36 6.93
C ILE A 140 -29.55 -28.38 6.28
N THR A 141 -29.78 -27.55 5.25
CA THR A 141 -31.09 -27.50 4.58
C THR A 141 -31.43 -28.81 3.89
N LYS A 142 -30.45 -29.48 3.28
CA LYS A 142 -30.63 -30.80 2.65
C LYS A 142 -30.83 -31.92 3.68
N GLY A 143 -30.11 -31.89 4.80
CA GLY A 143 -30.18 -32.90 5.86
C GLY A 143 -31.49 -32.87 6.63
N LYS A 144 -32.16 -31.71 6.70
CA LYS A 144 -33.46 -31.54 7.35
C LYS A 144 -34.56 -32.43 6.75
N ASP A 145 -34.46 -32.76 5.46
CA ASP A 145 -35.40 -33.62 4.77
C ASP A 145 -35.16 -35.12 5.05
N ASP A 146 -33.95 -35.51 5.50
CA ASP A 146 -33.52 -36.91 5.65
C ASP A 146 -33.79 -37.49 7.07
N GLY A 147 -34.28 -36.66 7.99
CA GLY A 147 -34.74 -37.09 9.32
C GLY A 147 -33.64 -37.41 10.36
N ASP A 148 -32.36 -37.28 10.01
CA ASP A 148 -31.23 -37.48 10.93
C ASP A 148 -31.01 -36.25 11.84
N LYS A 149 -31.66 -36.28 13.02
CA LYS A 149 -31.64 -35.17 13.98
C LYS A 149 -30.29 -34.94 14.64
N LEU A 150 -29.49 -36.00 14.87
CA LEU A 150 -28.23 -35.87 15.59
C LEU A 150 -27.18 -35.18 14.72
N CYS A 151 -27.00 -35.63 13.48
CA CYS A 151 -26.04 -35.03 12.56
C CYS A 151 -26.35 -33.54 12.32
N THR A 152 -27.64 -33.19 12.21
CA THR A 152 -28.09 -31.81 11.97
C THR A 152 -27.67 -30.87 13.12
N SER A 153 -27.81 -31.30 14.38
CA SER A 153 -27.46 -30.47 15.55
C SER A 153 -25.96 -30.14 15.63
N TYR A 154 -25.09 -31.08 15.25
CA TYR A 154 -23.64 -30.83 15.23
C TYR A 154 -23.23 -29.87 14.12
N VAL A 155 -23.79 -30.05 12.91
CA VAL A 155 -23.52 -29.14 11.78
C VAL A 155 -24.04 -27.73 12.08
N GLU A 156 -25.18 -27.59 12.78
CA GLU A 156 -25.69 -26.28 13.23
C GLU A 156 -24.73 -25.60 14.22
N THR A 157 -24.17 -26.36 15.18
CA THR A 157 -23.18 -25.82 16.13
C THR A 157 -21.92 -25.37 15.40
N LEU A 158 -21.44 -26.18 14.46
CA LEU A 158 -20.29 -25.85 13.63
C LEU A 158 -20.54 -24.61 12.77
N ALA A 159 -21.71 -24.49 12.16
CA ALA A 159 -22.08 -23.32 11.37
C ALA A 159 -22.10 -22.05 12.24
N ALA A 160 -22.56 -22.14 13.49
CA ALA A 160 -22.53 -21.03 14.43
C ALA A 160 -21.09 -20.61 14.78
N ASP A 161 -20.17 -21.56 14.97
CA ASP A 161 -18.76 -21.26 15.23
C ASP A 161 -18.10 -20.56 14.02
N PHE A 162 -18.37 -21.03 12.80
CA PHE A 162 -17.87 -20.38 11.58
C PHE A 162 -18.46 -18.99 11.37
N GLU A 163 -19.74 -18.79 11.69
CA GLU A 163 -20.38 -17.48 11.64
C GLU A 163 -19.72 -16.49 12.62
N TYR A 164 -19.37 -16.95 13.82
CA TYR A 164 -18.58 -16.17 14.77
C TYR A 164 -17.20 -15.80 14.19
N PHE A 165 -16.47 -16.74 13.59
CA PHE A 165 -15.17 -16.46 12.97
C PHE A 165 -15.26 -15.47 11.82
N VAL A 166 -16.29 -15.57 10.98
CA VAL A 166 -16.55 -14.64 9.87
C VAL A 166 -16.77 -13.22 10.40
N LEU A 167 -17.63 -13.05 11.40
CA LEU A 167 -17.95 -11.74 11.98
C LEU A 167 -16.71 -11.08 12.60
N GLU A 168 -15.94 -11.84 13.37
CA GLU A 168 -14.76 -11.31 14.04
C GLU A 168 -13.65 -10.97 13.02
N LEU A 169 -13.43 -11.80 12.00
CA LEU A 169 -12.45 -11.51 10.93
C LEU A 169 -12.87 -10.32 10.07
N GLU A 170 -14.17 -10.17 9.79
CA GLU A 170 -14.71 -9.01 9.08
C GLU A 170 -14.50 -7.72 9.90
N SER A 171 -14.74 -7.77 11.21
CA SER A 171 -14.46 -6.64 12.10
C SER A 171 -12.98 -6.22 12.04
N LEU A 172 -12.07 -7.19 12.03
CA LEU A 172 -10.63 -6.93 11.97
C LEU A 172 -10.19 -6.37 10.61
N HIS A 173 -10.79 -6.89 9.52
CA HIS A 173 -10.56 -6.36 8.18
C HIS A 173 -11.01 -4.91 8.05
N LEU A 174 -12.18 -4.56 8.60
CA LEU A 174 -12.68 -3.17 8.62
C LEU A 174 -11.75 -2.24 9.40
N LEU A 175 -11.31 -2.64 10.59
CA LEU A 175 -10.34 -1.87 11.40
C LEU A 175 -9.04 -1.63 10.62
N CYS A 176 -8.57 -2.64 9.89
CA CYS A 176 -7.37 -2.54 9.06
C CYS A 176 -7.52 -1.52 7.93
N ASN A 177 -8.64 -1.56 7.21
CA ASN A 177 -8.93 -0.62 6.13
C ASN A 177 -9.12 0.80 6.63
N GLU A 178 -9.81 0.99 7.76
CA GLU A 178 -9.99 2.30 8.38
C GLU A 178 -8.64 2.90 8.78
N PHE A 179 -7.78 2.11 9.42
CA PHE A 179 -6.42 2.52 9.74
C PHE A 179 -5.62 2.91 8.50
N LEU A 180 -5.63 2.09 7.44
CA LEU A 180 -4.92 2.40 6.20
C LEU A 180 -5.41 3.71 5.58
N LYS A 181 -6.73 3.95 5.58
CA LYS A 181 -7.33 5.19 5.08
C LYS A 181 -6.88 6.41 5.89
N ASP A 182 -6.88 6.30 7.22
CA ASP A 182 -6.37 7.36 8.11
C ASP A 182 -4.88 7.63 7.86
N GLN A 183 -4.06 6.59 7.67
CA GLN A 183 -2.63 6.75 7.37
C GLN A 183 -2.38 7.46 6.04
N VAL A 184 -3.14 7.13 4.98
CA VAL A 184 -3.02 7.82 3.69
C VAL A 184 -3.35 9.31 3.82
N SER A 185 -4.40 9.64 4.59
CA SER A 185 -4.76 11.03 4.87
C SER A 185 -3.64 11.79 5.60
N LYS A 186 -3.07 11.19 6.65
CA LYS A 186 -1.95 11.76 7.41
C LYS A 186 -0.72 12.01 6.54
N ILE A 187 -0.37 11.06 5.67
CA ILE A 187 0.77 11.18 4.74
C ILE A 187 0.53 12.32 3.75
N SER A 188 -0.65 12.37 3.12
CA SER A 188 -0.99 13.42 2.16
C SER A 188 -0.88 14.81 2.80
N LEU A 189 -1.34 14.95 4.05
CA LEU A 189 -1.23 16.20 4.80
C LEU A 189 0.23 16.55 5.12
N GLN A 190 1.05 15.56 5.48
CA GLN A 190 2.47 15.75 5.72
C GLN A 190 3.21 16.17 4.45
N GLU A 191 2.96 15.50 3.32
CA GLU A 191 3.54 15.83 2.02
C GLU A 191 3.16 17.25 1.57
N ALA A 192 1.90 17.66 1.77
CA ALA A 192 1.45 19.02 1.48
C ALA A 192 2.21 20.06 2.32
N ARG A 193 2.48 19.79 3.60
CA ARG A 193 3.27 20.68 4.47
C ARG A 193 4.72 20.78 4.00
N ILE A 194 5.33 19.66 3.63
CA ILE A 194 6.71 19.62 3.11
C ILE A 194 6.79 20.43 1.81
N SER A 195 5.88 20.18 0.86
CA SER A 195 5.82 20.92 -0.40
C SER A 195 5.62 22.43 -0.16
N MET A 196 4.80 22.81 0.82
CA MET A 196 4.62 24.22 1.18
C MET A 196 5.90 24.84 1.73
N SER A 197 6.67 24.12 2.57
CA SER A 197 7.97 24.60 3.05
C SER A 197 9.01 24.71 1.93
N GLU A 198 9.07 23.72 1.04
CA GLU A 198 9.96 23.74 -0.12
C GLU A 198 9.64 24.91 -1.05
N ALA A 199 8.35 25.18 -1.30
CA ALA A 199 7.92 26.34 -2.09
C ALA A 199 8.33 27.66 -1.45
N GLN A 200 8.31 27.76 -0.11
CA GLN A 200 8.79 28.94 0.61
C GLN A 200 10.31 29.11 0.49
N ASP A 201 11.06 28.01 0.56
CA ASP A 201 12.52 28.04 0.44
C ASP A 201 12.96 28.35 -0.99
N LEU A 202 12.29 27.78 -2.00
CA LEU A 202 12.47 28.16 -3.41
C LEU A 202 12.18 29.64 -3.63
N LYS A 203 11.12 30.18 -3.03
CA LYS A 203 10.80 31.61 -3.11
C LYS A 203 11.90 32.49 -2.52
N ARG A 204 12.49 32.09 -1.39
CA ARG A 204 13.63 32.79 -0.77
C ARG A 204 14.86 32.74 -1.67
N LEU A 205 15.17 31.58 -2.24
CA LEU A 205 16.29 31.40 -3.16
C LEU A 205 16.12 32.24 -4.44
N SER A 206 14.93 32.21 -5.04
CA SER A 206 14.63 33.05 -6.21
C SER A 206 14.78 34.53 -5.89
N TYR A 207 14.32 34.98 -4.72
CA TYR A 207 14.49 36.37 -4.31
C TYR A 207 15.98 36.78 -4.25
N VAL A 208 16.85 35.94 -3.68
CA VAL A 208 18.29 36.19 -3.66
C VAL A 208 18.87 36.22 -5.07
N GLY A 209 18.49 35.29 -5.94
CA GLY A 209 18.93 35.26 -7.34
C GLY A 209 18.53 36.50 -8.13
N PHE A 210 17.31 37.01 -7.93
CA PHE A 210 16.83 38.24 -8.59
C PHE A 210 17.58 39.50 -8.19
N VAL A 211 18.11 39.55 -6.95
CA VAL A 211 18.92 40.68 -6.48
C VAL A 211 20.38 40.51 -6.91
N PHE A 212 20.93 39.31 -6.77
CA PHE A 212 22.35 39.05 -7.03
C PHE A 212 22.71 39.06 -8.51
N ALA A 213 21.87 38.48 -9.39
CA ALA A 213 22.20 38.35 -10.81
C ALA A 213 22.42 39.71 -11.53
N PRO A 214 21.54 40.72 -11.38
CA PRO A 214 21.77 42.05 -11.97
C PRO A 214 22.97 42.76 -11.36
N LEU A 215 23.22 42.59 -10.05
CA LEU A 215 24.39 43.15 -9.38
C LEU A 215 25.69 42.53 -9.91
N SER A 216 25.75 41.21 -10.06
CA SER A 216 26.89 40.52 -10.65
C SER A 216 27.15 40.95 -12.09
N LEU A 217 26.10 41.16 -12.89
CA LEU A 217 26.21 41.65 -14.26
C LEU A 217 26.75 43.09 -14.30
N ALA A 218 26.27 43.97 -13.41
CA ALA A 218 26.83 45.31 -13.28
C ALA A 218 28.32 45.24 -12.93
N CYS A 219 28.70 44.47 -11.89
CA CYS A 219 30.10 44.28 -11.52
C CYS A 219 30.95 43.73 -12.68
N SER A 220 30.41 42.80 -13.47
CA SER A 220 31.11 42.24 -14.63
C SER A 220 31.38 43.29 -15.70
N PHE A 221 30.40 44.13 -16.06
CA PHE A 221 30.59 45.21 -17.03
C PHE A 221 31.68 46.20 -16.62
N PHE A 222 31.82 46.47 -15.31
CA PHE A 222 32.87 47.34 -14.80
C PHE A 222 34.21 46.64 -14.54
N SER A 223 34.20 45.32 -14.41
CA SER A 223 35.43 44.52 -14.29
C SER A 223 36.12 44.32 -15.64
N VAL A 224 35.39 44.43 -16.75
CA VAL A 224 35.97 44.40 -18.09
C VAL A 224 36.62 45.75 -18.35
N ASN A 225 37.96 45.79 -18.39
CA ASN A 225 38.75 46.97 -18.73
C ASN A 225 38.48 47.39 -20.18
N VAL A 226 37.42 48.16 -20.41
CA VAL A 226 37.16 48.77 -21.72
C VAL A 226 38.21 49.86 -21.92
N HIS A 227 39.18 49.59 -22.80
CA HIS A 227 40.27 50.53 -23.12
C HIS A 227 39.76 51.89 -23.65
N GLU A 228 38.53 51.98 -24.14
CA GLU A 228 37.91 53.25 -24.58
C GLU A 228 37.47 54.16 -23.42
N LEU A 229 37.37 53.66 -22.18
CA LEU A 229 37.13 54.49 -20.98
C LEU A 229 38.43 55.08 -20.40
N ASN A 230 39.60 54.66 -20.90
CA ASN A 230 40.91 55.06 -20.36
C ASN A 230 41.45 56.38 -20.92
N GLY A 231 40.77 57.00 -21.90
CA GLY A 231 41.20 58.27 -22.50
C GLY A 231 40.76 59.53 -21.73
N THR A 232 39.72 59.42 -20.91
CA THR A 232 39.17 60.53 -20.11
C THR A 232 38.62 59.95 -18.83
N THR A 233 39.08 60.44 -17.68
CA THR A 233 38.69 60.04 -16.32
C THR A 233 37.17 59.92 -16.17
N THR A 234 36.60 58.73 -16.40
CA THR A 234 35.17 58.53 -16.12
C THR A 234 34.97 58.62 -14.61
N PRO A 235 34.14 59.56 -14.13
CA PRO A 235 33.96 59.76 -12.71
C PRO A 235 33.26 58.54 -12.11
N LEU A 236 33.78 58.08 -10.97
CA LEU A 236 33.25 56.96 -10.17
C LEU A 236 31.74 57.10 -9.85
N TRP A 237 31.20 58.31 -9.97
CA TRP A 237 29.78 58.60 -9.87
C TRP A 237 28.91 57.91 -10.94
N VAL A 238 29.40 57.73 -12.17
CA VAL A 238 28.64 57.06 -13.25
C VAL A 238 28.36 55.61 -12.88
N PHE A 239 29.35 54.92 -12.30
CA PHE A 239 29.21 53.54 -11.78
C PHE A 239 28.05 53.43 -10.78
N ILE A 240 28.00 54.35 -9.82
CA ILE A 240 26.96 54.38 -8.79
C ILE A 240 25.59 54.58 -9.44
N VAL A 241 25.44 55.50 -10.39
CA VAL A 241 24.15 55.76 -11.05
C VAL A 241 23.68 54.57 -11.88
N THR A 242 24.56 53.93 -12.66
CA THR A 242 24.18 52.75 -13.46
C THR A 242 23.85 51.54 -12.60
N SER A 243 24.62 51.26 -11.55
CA SER A 243 24.34 50.14 -10.64
C SER A 243 23.02 50.35 -9.90
N LEU A 244 22.76 51.59 -9.42
CA LEU A 244 21.51 51.94 -8.77
C LEU A 244 20.32 51.88 -9.74
N GLY A 245 20.52 52.28 -11.01
CA GLY A 245 19.52 52.18 -12.06
C GLY A 245 19.13 50.73 -12.39
N ILE A 246 20.12 49.85 -12.56
CA ILE A 246 19.90 48.42 -12.82
C ILE A 246 19.22 47.75 -11.61
N LEU A 247 19.64 48.10 -10.39
CA LEU A 247 19.05 47.58 -9.17
C LEU A 247 17.61 48.07 -8.98
N SER A 248 17.35 49.37 -9.20
CA SER A 248 16.00 49.96 -9.17
C SER A 248 15.09 49.34 -10.22
N PHE A 249 15.61 49.09 -11.42
CA PHE A 249 14.87 48.42 -12.48
C PHE A 249 14.51 46.98 -12.09
N SER A 250 15.48 46.20 -11.56
CA SER A 250 15.22 44.84 -11.11
C SER A 250 14.19 44.79 -9.97
N ILE A 251 14.30 45.68 -8.97
CA ILE A 251 13.33 45.79 -7.88
C ILE A 251 11.95 46.21 -8.42
N SER A 252 11.89 47.15 -9.37
CA SER A 252 10.64 47.57 -10.00
C SER A 252 9.98 46.42 -10.77
N VAL A 253 10.76 45.61 -11.50
CA VAL A 253 10.25 44.42 -12.19
C VAL A 253 9.70 43.40 -11.19
N VAL A 254 10.36 43.17 -10.05
CA VAL A 254 9.87 42.28 -8.99
C VAL A 254 8.64 42.84 -8.26
N ALA A 255 8.58 44.16 -8.05
CA ALA A 255 7.43 44.82 -7.44
C ALA A 255 6.21 44.82 -8.38
N LEU A 256 6.42 45.03 -9.68
CA LEU A 256 5.37 44.92 -10.69
C LEU A 256 4.95 43.46 -10.93
N SER A 257 5.87 42.49 -10.81
CA SER A 257 5.56 41.05 -10.96
C SER A 257 4.66 40.49 -9.86
N ARG A 258 4.58 41.17 -8.71
CA ARG A 258 3.58 40.91 -7.67
C ARG A 258 2.15 41.29 -8.08
N SER A 259 1.96 42.15 -9.08
CA SER A 259 0.63 42.42 -9.62
C SER A 259 0.23 41.29 -10.57
N GLY A 260 -0.96 40.70 -10.38
CA GLY A 260 -1.41 39.50 -11.13
C GLY A 260 -1.41 39.64 -12.67
N ARG A 261 -1.22 40.84 -13.22
CA ARG A 261 -1.11 41.10 -14.68
C ARG A 261 0.26 40.77 -15.27
N VAL A 262 1.31 40.77 -14.46
CA VAL A 262 2.68 40.53 -14.97
C VAL A 262 3.01 39.03 -14.99
N LEU A 263 2.36 38.24 -14.13
CA LEU A 263 2.45 36.78 -14.16
C LEU A 263 1.92 36.19 -15.48
N SER A 264 0.85 36.77 -16.05
CA SER A 264 0.35 36.36 -17.37
C SER A 264 1.32 36.74 -18.48
N PHE A 265 1.96 37.91 -18.39
CA PHE A 265 2.95 38.36 -19.38
C PHE A 265 4.25 37.54 -19.30
N LEU A 266 4.70 37.17 -18.10
CA LEU A 266 5.86 36.31 -17.89
C LEU A 266 5.62 34.90 -18.42
N ASN A 267 4.44 34.32 -18.21
CA ASN A 267 4.07 33.05 -18.83
C ASN A 267 4.10 33.16 -20.36
N SER A 268 3.50 34.20 -20.94
CA SER A 268 3.56 34.43 -22.40
C SER A 268 4.98 34.63 -22.92
N PHE A 269 5.88 35.23 -22.13
CA PHE A 269 7.27 35.43 -22.50
C PHE A 269 8.12 34.15 -22.36
N LEU A 270 7.89 33.34 -21.31
CA LEU A 270 8.52 32.03 -21.12
C LEU A 270 8.07 31.04 -22.19
N ASP A 271 6.80 31.06 -22.58
CA ASP A 271 6.30 30.28 -23.72
C ASP A 271 6.98 30.71 -25.03
N GLY A 272 7.23 32.02 -25.19
CA GLY A 272 8.02 32.55 -26.30
C GLY A 272 9.49 32.10 -26.29
N MET A 273 10.14 32.09 -25.12
CA MET A 273 11.53 31.62 -25.00
C MET A 273 11.67 30.11 -25.18
N THR A 274 10.75 29.31 -24.64
CA THR A 274 10.77 27.85 -24.80
C THR A 274 10.55 27.46 -26.26
N ALA A 275 9.68 28.18 -26.98
CA ALA A 275 9.52 28.03 -28.43
C ALA A 275 10.80 28.37 -29.23
N LEU A 276 11.63 29.28 -28.71
CA LEU A 276 12.91 29.68 -29.34
C LEU A 276 14.08 28.75 -28.98
N TRP A 277 14.04 28.12 -27.80
CA TRP A 277 15.10 27.22 -27.31
C TRP A 277 14.94 25.75 -27.74
N LEU A 278 13.71 25.23 -27.86
CA LEU A 278 13.46 23.84 -28.28
C LEU A 278 14.06 23.49 -29.66
N PRO A 279 14.00 24.35 -30.69
CA PRO A 279 14.59 24.04 -31.99
C PRO A 279 16.13 23.97 -31.96
N CYS A 280 16.77 24.74 -31.08
CA CYS A 280 18.23 24.78 -30.95
C CYS A 280 18.79 23.55 -30.23
N LEU A 281 18.11 23.06 -29.18
CA LEU A 281 18.50 21.82 -28.50
C LEU A 281 18.17 20.56 -29.32
N ALA A 282 17.09 20.57 -30.11
CA ALA A 282 16.77 19.48 -31.02
C ALA A 282 17.82 19.31 -32.14
N ARG A 283 18.49 20.38 -32.55
CA ARG A 283 19.56 20.34 -33.56
C ARG A 283 20.90 19.78 -33.02
N VAL A 284 21.10 19.76 -31.70
CA VAL A 284 22.29 19.16 -31.06
C VAL A 284 22.14 17.65 -30.82
N ARG A 285 20.91 17.11 -30.82
CA ARG A 285 20.66 15.67 -30.61
C ARG A 285 20.72 14.80 -31.89
N ASN A 286 20.69 15.40 -33.08
CA ASN A 286 20.79 14.66 -34.35
C ASN A 286 22.24 14.66 -34.90
N GLN A 287 23.19 14.17 -34.11
CA GLN A 287 24.53 13.85 -34.61
C GLN A 287 24.59 12.32 -34.84
N PRO A 288 24.92 11.84 -36.05
CA PRO A 288 24.84 10.42 -36.37
C PRO A 288 25.85 9.61 -35.57
N ASP A 289 25.34 8.52 -35.00
CA ASP A 289 26.04 7.60 -34.09
C ASP A 289 27.39 7.14 -34.63
N ARG A 290 28.43 7.34 -33.82
CA ARG A 290 29.72 6.67 -33.94
C ARG A 290 29.68 5.44 -33.02
N PRO A 291 29.95 4.22 -33.50
CA PRO A 291 29.94 3.05 -32.65
C PRO A 291 31.26 2.96 -31.89
N GLY A 292 31.18 2.80 -30.57
CA GLY A 292 32.30 2.36 -29.76
C GLY A 292 32.45 3.13 -28.46
N ASN A 293 31.98 2.53 -27.37
CA ASN A 293 32.85 1.91 -26.36
C ASN A 293 32.13 1.89 -25.01
N SER A 294 31.95 0.69 -24.49
CA SER A 294 31.37 0.39 -23.19
C SER A 294 32.30 0.81 -22.05
N ASN A 295 31.80 1.62 -21.11
CA ASN A 295 31.99 1.34 -19.69
C ASN A 295 30.96 2.07 -18.81
N PRO A 296 30.61 1.50 -17.64
CA PRO A 296 29.47 1.90 -16.84
C PRO A 296 29.89 2.80 -15.68
N GLN A 297 29.18 3.91 -15.43
CA GLN A 297 29.04 4.44 -14.08
C GLN A 297 27.95 5.52 -13.98
N ALA A 298 27.22 5.45 -12.86
CA ALA A 298 26.32 6.45 -12.27
C ALA A 298 24.93 6.62 -12.90
N GLN A 299 24.06 5.61 -12.71
CA GLN A 299 22.61 5.84 -12.64
C GLN A 299 22.26 6.27 -11.22
N HIS A 300 21.99 7.58 -11.07
CA HIS A 300 21.23 8.12 -9.96
C HIS A 300 19.76 7.81 -10.23
N SER A 301 19.19 6.92 -9.44
CA SER A 301 17.82 6.44 -9.51
C SER A 301 16.82 7.58 -9.29
N LYS A 302 16.16 7.97 -10.38
CA LYS A 302 14.87 8.65 -10.38
C LYS A 302 13.83 7.66 -9.85
N PRO A 303 13.01 7.97 -8.83
CA PRO A 303 11.86 7.12 -8.52
C PRO A 303 10.82 7.27 -9.63
N PRO A 304 10.24 6.18 -10.15
CA PRO A 304 9.17 6.24 -11.13
C PRO A 304 7.89 6.73 -10.45
N THR A 305 7.39 7.88 -10.89
CA THR A 305 6.14 8.49 -10.42
C THR A 305 4.94 8.06 -11.27
N ASP A 306 5.00 6.89 -11.89
CA ASP A 306 3.95 6.37 -12.77
C ASP A 306 3.58 4.94 -12.37
N PHE A 307 3.05 4.72 -11.17
CA PHE A 307 2.45 3.43 -10.78
C PHE A 307 1.44 3.56 -9.62
N TYR A 308 0.40 4.38 -9.77
CA TYR A 308 -0.75 4.36 -8.84
C TYR A 308 -2.12 4.59 -9.49
N GLN A 309 -2.26 4.45 -10.81
CA GLN A 309 -3.55 4.69 -11.47
C GLN A 309 -4.25 3.46 -12.04
N ASN A 310 -3.64 2.26 -11.98
CA ASN A 310 -4.26 1.03 -12.47
C ASN A 310 -3.92 -0.14 -11.54
N ALA A 311 -4.81 -0.44 -10.59
CA ALA A 311 -5.13 -1.79 -10.07
C ALA A 311 -5.80 -1.72 -8.69
N LEU A 312 -7.05 -1.26 -8.67
CA LEU A 312 -8.09 -1.84 -7.83
C LEU A 312 -9.35 -1.76 -8.69
N PRO A 313 -9.87 -2.87 -9.26
CA PRO A 313 -11.25 -2.85 -9.69
C PRO A 313 -12.07 -2.55 -8.45
N GLY A 314 -12.81 -1.45 -8.48
CA GLY A 314 -13.84 -1.17 -7.49
C GLY A 314 -14.80 -2.35 -7.49
N VAL A 315 -14.64 -3.24 -6.51
CA VAL A 315 -15.71 -4.13 -6.11
C VAL A 315 -16.63 -3.23 -5.29
N GLU A 316 -17.69 -2.76 -5.93
CA GLU A 316 -18.84 -2.13 -5.29
C GLU A 316 -19.33 -3.06 -4.18
N LEU A 317 -18.91 -2.75 -2.95
CA LEU A 317 -19.39 -3.39 -1.72
C LEU A 317 -20.76 -2.84 -1.28
N GLU A 318 -21.37 -1.94 -2.07
CA GLU A 318 -22.71 -1.41 -1.81
C GLU A 318 -23.83 -2.42 -2.14
N ASP A 319 -23.59 -3.41 -3.01
CA ASP A 319 -24.64 -4.39 -3.34
C ASP A 319 -24.80 -5.52 -2.30
N LEU A 320 -23.81 -5.76 -1.43
CA LEU A 320 -23.91 -6.82 -0.42
C LEU A 320 -24.57 -6.37 0.90
N TYR A 321 -24.84 -5.08 1.08
CA TYR A 321 -25.46 -4.54 2.31
C TYR A 321 -26.98 -4.30 2.19
N VAL A 322 -27.54 -4.33 0.98
CA VAL A 322 -28.98 -4.11 0.75
C VAL A 322 -29.78 -5.43 0.79
N GLU A 323 -29.18 -6.57 0.45
CA GLU A 323 -29.90 -7.86 0.40
C GLU A 323 -30.20 -8.46 1.79
N THR A 324 -29.44 -8.10 2.85
CA THR A 324 -29.59 -8.70 4.19
C THR A 324 -30.65 -8.02 5.08
N ARG A 325 -31.42 -7.07 4.54
CA ARG A 325 -32.49 -6.37 5.29
C ARG A 325 -33.90 -6.60 4.72
N ALA A 326 -34.05 -7.46 3.72
CA ALA A 326 -35.32 -7.68 3.01
C ALA A 326 -35.88 -9.11 3.09
N ASN A 327 -35.33 -10.00 3.92
CA ASN A 327 -35.92 -11.29 4.26
C ASN A 327 -35.86 -11.56 5.76
#